data_AF-A0A328FAK7-F1
#
_entry.id   AF-A0A328FAK7-F1
#
_cell.length_a   1.000
_cell.length_b   1.000
_cell.length_c   1.000
_cell.angle_alpha   90.00
_cell.angle_beta   90.00
_cell.angle_gamma   90.00
#
_symmetry.space_group_name_H-M   'P 1'
#
loop_
_entity.id
_entity.type
_entity.pdbx_description
1 polymer ?
#
loop_
_entity_poly.entity_id
_entity_poly.type
_entity_poly.pdbx_seq_one_letter_code
_entity_poly.pdbx_strand_id
1 'polypeptide(L)'
;MKKNQIYLDVGNKIQTGILDHHQVQTGPKQYKCAAQIVVDQPNLILGAVEINPYKKSLPVNIVLHRNPDFDCCASAYLASELIKNGELPEGAELLADYTAQVDAGFKMLDPGQMKTPFVALLSLSNYISRIRPKTGDHNSSVLGEGMNIMKILTQSLVRGTDPDSSQSLDWTQEPLSTLFSLVRKDYAQYRKNFQRTSATAFEVLSLPLFKRGMSGIGMADALFIKDYNSMLFKYWARSDKEHSPGGNGFIMTLATKNDITIIATDPNTEYFLPYLGQVLEKEEVYTRLEKEGKDSRIYGPQGNMKKIRFHYNNDPWYDGRGHDFTIIQNPSCGTVLSHERIVAITKDLYCDPRLNHACS
;
A
#
# COMPACT_ATOMS: atom_id res chain seq x y z
N MET A 1 -18.48 -14.71 -15.85
CA MET A 1 -17.00 -14.72 -15.87
C MET A 1 -16.57 -15.28 -17.20
N LYS A 2 -15.64 -14.63 -17.92
CA LYS A 2 -15.08 -15.24 -19.14
C LYS A 2 -14.09 -16.33 -18.69
N LYS A 3 -14.17 -17.52 -19.28
CA LYS A 3 -13.13 -18.55 -19.09
C LYS A 3 -11.78 -17.98 -19.50
N ASN A 4 -10.71 -18.48 -18.89
CA ASN A 4 -9.33 -18.04 -19.12
C ASN A 4 -9.09 -16.55 -18.82
N GLN A 5 -9.87 -15.97 -17.90
CA GLN A 5 -9.60 -14.67 -17.30
C GLN A 5 -9.52 -14.81 -15.79
N ILE A 6 -8.39 -14.41 -15.22
CA ILE A 6 -8.11 -14.46 -13.80
C ILE A 6 -7.80 -13.04 -13.35
N TYR A 7 -8.51 -12.58 -12.33
CA TYR A 7 -8.33 -11.29 -11.70
C TYR A 7 -7.64 -11.52 -10.36
N LEU A 8 -6.46 -10.94 -10.17
CA LEU A 8 -5.68 -11.05 -8.94
C LEU A 8 -5.49 -9.64 -8.37
N ASP A 9 -5.81 -9.50 -7.09
CA ASP A 9 -5.78 -8.22 -6.37
C ASP A 9 -6.64 -7.11 -7.00
N VAL A 10 -7.65 -7.53 -7.77
CA VAL A 10 -8.67 -6.66 -8.35
C VAL A 10 -10.00 -7.41 -8.49
N GLY A 11 -11.11 -6.67 -8.44
CA GLY A 11 -12.44 -7.19 -8.70
C GLY A 11 -13.33 -7.35 -7.46
N ASN A 12 -12.79 -7.08 -6.27
CA ASN A 12 -13.47 -6.96 -4.98
C ASN A 12 -14.34 -8.18 -4.62
N LYS A 13 -13.84 -9.39 -4.92
CA LYS A 13 -14.50 -10.67 -4.67
C LYS A 13 -13.47 -11.79 -4.47
N ILE A 14 -13.91 -12.83 -3.77
CA ILE A 14 -13.25 -14.15 -3.74
C ILE A 14 -14.22 -15.15 -4.37
N GLN A 15 -13.96 -15.53 -5.62
CA GLN A 15 -14.74 -16.52 -6.37
C GLN A 15 -13.89 -17.09 -7.50
N THR A 16 -14.37 -18.13 -8.20
CA THR A 16 -13.64 -18.72 -9.33
C THR A 16 -13.24 -17.66 -10.34
N GLY A 17 -11.93 -17.45 -10.51
CA GLY A 17 -11.30 -16.46 -11.38
C GLY A 17 -11.21 -15.02 -10.85
N ILE A 18 -11.67 -14.69 -9.63
CA ILE A 18 -11.43 -13.39 -8.97
C ILE A 18 -10.92 -13.63 -7.56
N LEU A 19 -9.68 -13.23 -7.30
CA LEU A 19 -9.01 -13.38 -6.02
C LEU A 19 -8.52 -12.00 -5.59
N ASP A 20 -9.40 -11.28 -4.90
CA ASP A 20 -9.13 -9.97 -4.31
C ASP A 20 -9.36 -10.07 -2.79
N HIS A 21 -8.56 -9.38 -1.98
CA HIS A 21 -8.65 -9.42 -0.52
C HIS A 21 -9.33 -8.15 0.05
N HIS A 22 -9.59 -7.13 -0.77
CA HIS A 22 -10.09 -5.82 -0.36
C HIS A 22 -11.60 -5.73 -0.05
N GLN A 23 -12.37 -6.81 -0.26
CA GLN A 23 -13.78 -6.84 0.14
C GLN A 23 -13.94 -6.85 1.67
N VAL A 24 -15.10 -6.41 2.15
CA VAL A 24 -15.53 -6.65 3.53
C VAL A 24 -15.63 -8.15 3.75
N GLN A 25 -14.67 -8.73 4.46
CA GLN A 25 -14.60 -10.16 4.71
C GLN A 25 -15.51 -10.52 5.89
N THR A 26 -16.67 -11.12 5.60
CA THR A 26 -17.66 -11.55 6.60
C THR A 26 -17.48 -13.00 7.06
N GLY A 27 -16.43 -13.67 6.57
CA GLY A 27 -16.07 -15.04 6.94
C GLY A 27 -15.06 -15.12 8.10
N PRO A 28 -14.87 -16.32 8.68
CA PRO A 28 -13.93 -16.53 9.79
C PRO A 28 -12.47 -16.40 9.37
N LYS A 29 -12.15 -16.63 8.09
CA LYS A 29 -10.80 -16.47 7.54
C LYS A 29 -10.71 -15.11 6.86
N GLN A 30 -9.80 -14.28 7.36
CA GLN A 30 -9.44 -13.01 6.74
C GLN A 30 -8.13 -13.16 5.98
N TYR A 31 -8.19 -12.99 4.66
CA TYR A 31 -7.03 -13.00 3.79
C TYR A 31 -6.33 -11.65 3.84
N LYS A 32 -5.00 -11.68 3.94
CA LYS A 32 -4.16 -10.48 4.04
C LYS A 32 -3.60 -10.00 2.70
N CYS A 33 -3.67 -10.84 1.68
CA CYS A 33 -3.19 -10.55 0.33
C CYS A 33 -3.78 -11.57 -0.67
N ALA A 34 -3.78 -11.25 -1.97
CA ALA A 34 -4.22 -12.12 -3.05
C ALA A 34 -3.34 -13.36 -3.21
N ALA A 35 -2.01 -13.25 -2.98
CA ALA A 35 -1.10 -14.39 -3.01
C ALA A 35 -1.52 -15.49 -2.01
N GLN A 36 -1.98 -15.10 -0.82
CA GLN A 36 -2.50 -16.05 0.18
C GLN A 36 -3.77 -16.75 -0.31
N ILE A 37 -4.67 -16.04 -1.00
CA ILE A 37 -5.88 -16.64 -1.59
C ILE A 37 -5.49 -17.67 -2.66
N VAL A 38 -4.47 -17.39 -3.49
CA VAL A 38 -3.98 -18.34 -4.52
C VAL A 38 -3.49 -19.64 -3.88
N VAL A 39 -2.74 -19.53 -2.77
CA VAL A 39 -2.21 -20.69 -2.03
C VAL A 39 -3.32 -21.49 -1.36
N ASP A 40 -4.23 -20.81 -0.68
CA ASP A 40 -5.27 -21.44 0.12
C ASP A 40 -6.44 -21.99 -0.72
N GLN A 41 -6.68 -21.41 -1.90
CA GLN A 41 -7.84 -21.71 -2.75
C GLN A 41 -7.43 -21.91 -4.23
N PRO A 42 -6.50 -22.85 -4.54
CA PRO A 42 -5.99 -23.05 -5.90
C PRO A 42 -7.10 -23.44 -6.89
N ASN A 43 -8.17 -24.09 -6.40
CA ASN A 43 -9.32 -24.46 -7.22
C ASN A 43 -10.08 -23.26 -7.80
N LEU A 44 -9.99 -22.07 -7.18
CA LEU A 44 -10.59 -20.85 -7.74
C LEU A 44 -9.85 -20.38 -9.00
N ILE A 45 -8.55 -20.69 -9.11
CA ILE A 45 -7.74 -20.47 -10.31
C ILE A 45 -8.03 -21.56 -11.34
N LEU A 46 -7.85 -22.83 -10.96
CA LEU A 46 -7.99 -23.96 -11.88
C LEU A 46 -9.40 -24.07 -12.48
N GLY A 47 -10.44 -23.77 -11.70
CA GLY A 47 -11.83 -23.75 -12.18
C GLY A 47 -12.12 -22.65 -13.21
N ALA A 48 -11.26 -21.62 -13.32
CA ALA A 48 -11.38 -20.56 -14.31
C ALA A 48 -10.66 -20.88 -15.63
N VAL A 49 -9.81 -21.91 -15.65
CA VAL A 49 -8.98 -22.29 -16.80
C VAL A 49 -9.64 -23.42 -17.59
N GLU A 50 -9.71 -23.25 -18.91
CA GLU A 50 -10.17 -24.30 -19.79
C GLU A 50 -9.04 -25.26 -20.12
N ILE A 51 -9.05 -26.41 -19.45
CA ILE A 51 -8.13 -27.51 -19.73
C ILE A 51 -8.68 -28.29 -20.92
N ASN A 52 -8.03 -28.16 -22.08
CA ASN A 52 -8.31 -29.02 -23.24
C ASN A 52 -7.22 -30.09 -23.34
N PRO A 53 -7.51 -31.38 -23.06
CA PRO A 53 -6.51 -32.44 -23.12
C PRO A 53 -5.99 -32.73 -24.54
N TYR A 54 -6.63 -32.18 -25.58
CA TYR A 54 -6.31 -32.43 -26.99
C TYR A 54 -5.87 -31.18 -27.76
N LYS A 55 -5.77 -30.01 -27.10
CA LYS A 55 -5.23 -28.76 -27.67
C LYS A 55 -4.30 -28.10 -26.65
N LYS A 56 -3.29 -27.34 -27.11
CA LYS A 56 -2.63 -26.38 -26.21
C LYS A 56 -3.72 -25.56 -25.52
N SER A 57 -3.69 -25.50 -24.19
CA SER A 57 -4.62 -24.68 -23.39
C SER A 57 -4.76 -23.30 -24.03
N LEU A 58 -5.99 -22.80 -24.12
CA LEU A 58 -6.20 -21.43 -24.59
C LEU A 58 -5.40 -20.48 -23.68
N PRO A 59 -4.86 -19.39 -24.24
CA PRO A 59 -4.08 -18.44 -23.45
C PRO A 59 -4.92 -17.90 -22.28
N VAL A 60 -4.36 -18.00 -21.07
CA VAL A 60 -4.96 -17.46 -19.86
C VAL A 60 -4.52 -16.02 -19.69
N ASN A 61 -5.47 -15.12 -19.49
CA ASN A 61 -5.21 -13.71 -19.24
C ASN A 61 -5.30 -13.44 -17.74
N ILE A 62 -4.17 -13.01 -17.15
CA ILE A 62 -4.13 -12.51 -15.78
C ILE A 62 -4.35 -11.00 -15.83
N VAL A 63 -5.31 -10.51 -15.04
CA VAL A 63 -5.72 -9.12 -14.93
C VAL A 63 -5.34 -8.62 -13.54
N LEU A 64 -4.56 -7.54 -13.49
CA LEU A 64 -4.04 -6.90 -12.29
C LEU A 64 -4.40 -5.41 -12.30
N HIS A 65 -4.20 -4.71 -11.18
CA HIS A 65 -4.23 -3.25 -11.18
C HIS A 65 -3.00 -2.66 -11.91
N ARG A 66 -3.08 -1.35 -12.23
CA ARG A 66 -1.93 -0.62 -12.80
C ARG A 66 -0.86 -0.43 -11.73
N ASN A 67 0.40 -0.33 -12.13
CA ASN A 67 1.57 -0.31 -11.25
C ASN A 67 1.61 -1.53 -10.32
N PRO A 68 1.86 -2.74 -10.87
CA PRO A 68 1.94 -3.97 -10.08
C PRO A 68 2.86 -3.79 -8.87
N ASP A 69 2.35 -4.13 -7.70
CA ASP A 69 3.09 -4.14 -6.44
C ASP A 69 3.59 -5.54 -6.09
N PHE A 70 3.97 -5.74 -4.83
CA PHE A 70 4.50 -7.02 -4.35
C PHE A 70 3.46 -8.13 -4.44
N ASP A 71 2.21 -7.87 -4.03
CA ASP A 71 1.15 -8.87 -4.04
C ASP A 71 0.72 -9.23 -5.46
N CYS A 72 0.62 -8.25 -6.35
CA CYS A 72 0.44 -8.49 -7.77
C CYS A 72 1.52 -9.42 -8.36
N CYS A 73 2.80 -9.16 -8.08
CA CYS A 73 3.89 -9.99 -8.59
C CYS A 73 3.88 -11.40 -7.99
N ALA A 74 3.64 -11.52 -6.68
CA ALA A 74 3.60 -12.80 -5.99
C ALA A 74 2.42 -13.66 -6.44
N SER A 75 1.21 -13.10 -6.43
CA SER A 75 -0.01 -13.79 -6.85
C SER A 75 0.07 -14.21 -8.33
N ALA A 76 0.58 -13.36 -9.21
CA ALA A 76 0.75 -13.69 -10.63
C ALA A 76 1.79 -14.80 -10.87
N TYR A 77 2.90 -14.79 -10.13
CA TYR A 77 3.90 -15.87 -10.15
C TYR A 77 3.28 -17.21 -9.72
N LEU A 78 2.63 -17.24 -8.55
CA LEU A 78 2.02 -18.45 -8.01
C LEU A 78 0.90 -18.98 -8.91
N ALA A 79 0.02 -18.11 -9.41
CA ALA A 79 -1.03 -18.49 -10.34
C ALA A 79 -0.43 -19.04 -11.64
N SER A 80 0.62 -18.42 -12.18
CA SER A 80 1.27 -18.89 -13.41
C SER A 80 1.90 -20.27 -13.24
N GLU A 81 2.58 -20.54 -12.12
CA GLU A 81 3.14 -21.87 -11.85
C GLU A 81 2.03 -22.91 -11.66
N LEU A 82 0.97 -22.58 -10.92
CA LEU A 82 -0.19 -23.45 -10.74
C LEU A 82 -0.87 -23.81 -12.07
N ILE A 83 -1.10 -22.82 -12.95
CA ILE A 83 -1.72 -23.04 -14.26
C ILE A 83 -0.83 -23.91 -15.16
N LYS A 84 0.48 -23.67 -15.11
CA LYS A 84 1.45 -24.32 -15.99
C LYS A 84 1.75 -25.76 -15.57
N ASN A 85 1.92 -26.00 -14.27
CA ASN A 85 2.40 -27.26 -13.74
C ASN A 85 1.26 -28.10 -13.12
N GLY A 86 0.10 -27.49 -12.86
CA GLY A 86 -1.02 -28.11 -12.13
C GLY A 86 -0.84 -28.08 -10.60
N GLU A 87 0.30 -27.58 -10.11
CA GLU A 87 0.65 -27.51 -8.70
C GLU A 87 1.38 -26.19 -8.38
N LEU A 88 1.29 -25.77 -7.13
CA LEU A 88 2.03 -24.61 -6.62
C LEU A 88 3.51 -24.98 -6.41
N PRO A 89 4.45 -24.03 -6.58
CA PRO A 89 5.85 -24.28 -6.33
C PRO A 89 6.10 -24.58 -4.84
N GLU A 90 7.13 -25.37 -4.56
CA GLU A 90 7.65 -25.52 -3.19
C GLU A 90 7.98 -24.14 -2.61
N GLY A 91 7.54 -23.88 -1.37
CA GLY A 91 7.70 -22.57 -0.72
C GLY A 91 6.60 -21.55 -1.05
N ALA A 92 5.53 -21.93 -1.75
CA ALA A 92 4.40 -21.04 -2.03
C ALA A 92 3.79 -20.41 -0.75
N GLU A 93 3.62 -21.20 0.32
CA GLU A 93 3.15 -20.70 1.62
C GLU A 93 4.11 -19.66 2.22
N LEU A 94 5.42 -19.93 2.19
CA LEU A 94 6.45 -19.00 2.68
C LEU A 94 6.44 -17.68 1.91
N LEU A 95 6.26 -17.75 0.58
CA LEU A 95 6.14 -16.55 -0.25
C LEU A 95 4.88 -15.78 0.11
N ALA A 96 3.73 -16.45 0.22
CA ALA A 96 2.47 -15.81 0.58
C ALA A 96 2.53 -15.14 1.96
N ASP A 97 3.15 -15.78 2.95
CA ASP A 97 3.36 -15.21 4.28
C ASP A 97 4.27 -13.97 4.25
N TYR A 98 5.34 -13.99 3.46
CA TYR A 98 6.19 -12.80 3.28
C TYR A 98 5.44 -11.68 2.56
N THR A 99 4.69 -12.01 1.51
CA THR A 99 3.83 -11.06 0.78
C THR A 99 2.81 -10.40 1.71
N ALA A 100 2.14 -11.17 2.56
CA ALA A 100 1.17 -10.66 3.53
C ALA A 100 1.81 -9.65 4.51
N GLN A 101 3.07 -9.85 4.90
CA GLN A 101 3.80 -8.89 5.74
C GLN A 101 4.16 -7.60 4.99
N VAL A 102 4.51 -7.72 3.71
CA VAL A 102 4.81 -6.56 2.85
C VAL A 102 3.55 -5.74 2.62
N ASP A 103 2.46 -6.39 2.23
CA ASP A 103 1.20 -5.75 1.86
C ASP A 103 0.52 -5.06 3.04
N ALA A 104 0.52 -5.72 4.22
CA ALA A 104 0.10 -5.12 5.47
C ALA A 104 1.02 -3.97 5.96
N GLY A 105 2.15 -3.75 5.28
CA GLY A 105 3.08 -2.67 5.59
C GLY A 105 3.94 -2.89 6.83
N PHE A 106 4.02 -4.11 7.35
CA PHE A 106 4.82 -4.45 8.54
C PHE A 106 6.33 -4.39 8.29
N LYS A 107 6.77 -4.45 7.01
CA LYS A 107 8.19 -4.35 6.68
C LYS A 107 8.73 -2.94 6.97
N MET A 108 9.80 -2.91 7.77
CA MET A 108 10.58 -1.71 8.05
C MET A 108 11.82 -1.64 7.17
N LEU A 109 12.34 -0.43 6.99
CA LEU A 109 13.48 -0.18 6.13
C LEU A 109 14.66 0.34 6.95
N ASP A 110 15.63 -0.51 7.21
CA ASP A 110 16.85 -0.13 7.91
C ASP A 110 17.88 0.47 6.92
N PRO A 111 18.37 1.71 7.14
CA PRO A 111 19.49 2.25 6.37
C PRO A 111 20.76 1.38 6.39
N GLY A 112 20.95 0.57 7.43
CA GLY A 112 22.01 -0.43 7.51
C GLY A 112 21.77 -1.70 6.69
N GLN A 113 20.51 -2.03 6.36
CA GLN A 113 20.10 -3.22 5.61
C GLN A 113 19.04 -2.89 4.56
N MET A 114 19.49 -2.31 3.44
CA MET A 114 18.59 -1.95 2.33
C MET A 114 18.42 -3.07 1.28
N LYS A 115 19.11 -4.20 1.45
CA LYS A 115 19.17 -5.29 0.48
C LYS A 115 18.09 -6.36 0.78
N THR A 116 16.83 -5.98 0.61
CA THR A 116 15.69 -6.91 0.78
C THR A 116 14.80 -6.99 -0.47
N PRO A 117 14.10 -8.11 -0.71
CA PRO A 117 13.19 -8.28 -1.85
C PRO A 117 12.07 -7.25 -1.85
N PHE A 118 11.54 -6.95 -0.67
CA PHE A 118 10.58 -5.87 -0.44
C PHE A 118 11.08 -4.53 -1.02
N VAL A 119 12.31 -4.13 -0.70
CA VAL A 119 12.91 -2.88 -1.20
C VAL A 119 13.16 -2.92 -2.71
N ALA A 120 13.62 -4.07 -3.22
CA ALA A 120 13.83 -4.26 -4.65
C ALA A 120 12.55 -3.97 -5.43
N LEU A 121 11.43 -4.53 -5.00
CA LEU A 121 10.15 -4.38 -5.70
C LEU A 121 9.55 -2.99 -5.59
N LEU A 122 9.61 -2.35 -4.42
CA LEU A 122 9.18 -0.96 -4.28
C LEU A 122 9.95 0.00 -5.20
N SER A 123 11.20 -0.34 -5.51
CA SER A 123 12.07 0.46 -6.36
C SER A 123 11.98 0.12 -7.84
N LEU A 124 11.39 -1.04 -8.17
CA LEU A 124 11.39 -1.61 -9.51
C LEU A 124 10.62 -0.74 -10.52
N SER A 125 9.44 -0.25 -10.15
CA SER A 125 8.64 0.62 -11.02
C SER A 125 9.43 1.88 -11.40
N ASN A 126 10.06 2.55 -10.44
CA ASN A 126 10.87 3.73 -10.71
C ASN A 126 12.14 3.44 -11.51
N TYR A 127 12.76 2.27 -11.33
CA TYR A 127 13.86 1.83 -12.18
C TYR A 127 13.41 1.68 -13.63
N ILE A 128 12.34 0.92 -13.86
CA ILE A 128 11.84 0.66 -15.22
C ILE A 128 11.44 1.95 -15.93
N SER A 129 10.76 2.88 -15.24
CA SER A 129 10.41 4.19 -15.82
C SER A 129 11.63 5.04 -16.21
N ARG A 130 12.81 4.80 -15.62
CA ARG A 130 14.05 5.56 -15.92
C ARG A 130 14.88 4.92 -17.02
N ILE A 131 14.92 3.59 -17.10
CA ILE A 131 15.82 2.86 -18.00
C ILE A 131 15.15 2.36 -19.28
N ARG A 132 13.82 2.17 -19.29
CA ARG A 132 13.08 1.77 -20.50
C ARG A 132 12.33 2.98 -21.07
N PRO A 133 12.63 3.42 -22.30
CA PRO A 133 11.86 4.49 -22.96
C PRO A 133 10.40 4.07 -23.18
N LYS A 134 9.53 5.07 -23.42
CA LYS A 134 8.05 5.05 -23.52
C LYS A 134 7.43 4.07 -24.56
N THR A 135 8.18 3.12 -25.11
CA THR A 135 7.78 2.26 -26.24
C THR A 135 7.31 0.86 -25.82
N GLY A 136 7.53 0.44 -24.57
CA GLY A 136 7.00 -0.82 -24.01
C GLY A 136 5.93 -0.59 -22.94
N ASP A 137 5.06 -1.59 -22.72
CA ASP A 137 4.12 -1.53 -21.58
C ASP A 137 4.90 -1.60 -20.26
N HIS A 138 4.89 -0.48 -19.54
CA HIS A 138 5.53 -0.30 -18.24
C HIS A 138 5.08 -1.37 -17.24
N ASN A 139 3.77 -1.64 -17.17
CA ASN A 139 3.21 -2.58 -16.21
C ASN A 139 3.68 -4.01 -16.50
N SER A 140 3.62 -4.43 -17.76
CA SER A 140 4.13 -5.74 -18.19
C SER A 140 5.63 -5.90 -17.88
N SER A 141 6.41 -4.82 -18.02
CA SER A 141 7.85 -4.86 -17.69
C SER A 141 8.08 -5.00 -16.18
N VAL A 142 7.35 -4.25 -15.35
CA VAL A 142 7.43 -4.36 -13.88
C VAL A 142 7.01 -5.75 -13.43
N LEU A 143 5.92 -6.27 -13.97
CA LEU A 143 5.43 -7.60 -13.65
C LEU A 143 6.44 -8.69 -14.03
N GLY A 144 7.03 -8.64 -15.22
CA GLY A 144 8.00 -9.64 -15.68
C GLY A 144 9.24 -9.72 -14.79
N GLU A 145 9.86 -8.58 -14.49
CA GLU A 145 11.01 -8.52 -13.56
C GLU A 145 10.60 -8.89 -12.13
N GLY A 146 9.43 -8.45 -11.69
CA GLY A 146 8.89 -8.76 -10.36
C GLY A 146 8.63 -10.25 -10.16
N MET A 147 8.03 -10.94 -11.13
CA MET A 147 7.83 -12.39 -11.10
C MET A 147 9.16 -13.16 -11.10
N ASN A 148 10.19 -12.66 -11.79
CA ASN A 148 11.52 -13.27 -11.72
C ASN A 148 12.13 -13.14 -10.31
N ILE A 149 11.97 -11.99 -9.66
CA ILE A 149 12.35 -11.80 -8.26
C ILE A 149 11.56 -12.76 -7.35
N MET A 150 10.25 -12.91 -7.55
CA MET A 150 9.41 -13.86 -6.78
C MET A 150 9.92 -15.28 -6.88
N LYS A 151 10.27 -15.74 -8.09
CA LYS A 151 10.83 -17.07 -8.32
C LYS A 151 12.14 -17.29 -7.53
N ILE A 152 13.08 -16.35 -7.62
CA ILE A 152 14.37 -16.45 -6.92
C ILE A 152 14.16 -16.41 -5.40
N LEU A 153 13.30 -15.49 -4.92
CA LEU A 153 12.96 -15.38 -3.51
C LEU A 153 12.35 -16.69 -2.97
N THR A 154 11.42 -17.30 -3.70
CA THR A 154 10.79 -18.57 -3.32
C THR A 154 11.84 -19.66 -3.13
N GLN A 155 12.80 -19.77 -4.05
CA GLN A 155 13.90 -20.73 -3.92
C GLN A 155 14.81 -20.44 -2.72
N SER A 156 15.05 -19.17 -2.38
CA SER A 156 15.81 -18.78 -1.18
C SER A 156 15.05 -19.11 0.11
N LEU A 157 13.73 -18.89 0.13
CA LEU A 157 12.88 -19.24 1.27
C LEU A 157 12.88 -20.75 1.53
N VAL A 158 12.79 -21.58 0.49
CA VAL A 158 12.88 -23.04 0.59
C VAL A 158 14.21 -23.49 1.20
N ARG A 159 15.31 -22.79 0.90
CA ARG A 159 16.63 -23.05 1.51
C ARG A 159 16.75 -22.57 2.96
N GLY A 160 15.69 -21.99 3.54
CA GLY A 160 15.70 -21.42 4.88
C GLY A 160 16.47 -20.10 4.99
N THR A 161 16.74 -19.42 3.86
CA THR A 161 17.35 -18.10 3.88
C THR A 161 16.35 -17.07 4.39
N ASP A 162 16.74 -16.28 5.40
CA ASP A 162 15.95 -15.14 5.86
C ASP A 162 15.70 -14.17 4.69
N PRO A 163 14.44 -13.90 4.31
CA PRO A 163 14.13 -13.03 3.18
C PRO A 163 14.61 -11.59 3.38
N ASP A 164 14.73 -11.10 4.62
CA ASP A 164 15.20 -9.73 4.89
C ASP A 164 16.74 -9.66 5.03
N SER A 165 17.43 -10.78 4.86
CA SER A 165 18.89 -10.81 4.74
C SER A 165 19.35 -10.39 3.34
N SER A 166 20.57 -9.86 3.25
CA SER A 166 21.22 -9.52 1.98
C SER A 166 21.59 -10.75 1.12
N GLN A 167 21.38 -11.96 1.63
CA GLN A 167 21.62 -13.23 0.92
C GLN A 167 20.36 -13.76 0.23
N SER A 168 19.19 -13.17 0.48
CA SER A 168 17.91 -13.62 -0.10
C SER A 168 17.85 -13.49 -1.63
N LEU A 169 18.61 -12.56 -2.19
CA LEU A 169 18.75 -12.30 -3.63
C LEU A 169 20.22 -12.04 -3.99
N ASP A 170 20.58 -12.23 -5.26
CA ASP A 170 21.90 -11.87 -5.78
C ASP A 170 21.95 -10.39 -6.18
N TRP A 171 22.35 -9.54 -5.24
CA TRP A 171 22.48 -8.09 -5.42
C TRP A 171 23.64 -7.66 -6.30
N THR A 172 24.44 -8.59 -6.83
CA THR A 172 25.54 -8.28 -7.75
C THR A 172 25.10 -8.23 -9.21
N GLN A 173 23.91 -8.77 -9.52
CA GLN A 173 23.36 -8.86 -10.87
C GLN A 173 22.34 -7.75 -11.13
N GLU A 174 22.18 -7.39 -12.40
CA GLU A 174 21.07 -6.53 -12.84
C GLU A 174 19.73 -7.29 -12.77
N PRO A 175 18.61 -6.61 -12.46
CA PRO A 175 18.50 -5.18 -12.15
C PRO A 175 18.82 -4.80 -10.70
N LEU A 176 19.10 -5.78 -9.82
CA LEU A 176 19.20 -5.59 -8.36
C LEU A 176 20.34 -4.65 -7.93
N SER A 177 21.50 -4.74 -8.60
CA SER A 177 22.63 -3.81 -8.42
C SER A 177 22.22 -2.35 -8.63
N THR A 178 21.50 -2.07 -9.71
CA THR A 178 21.00 -0.72 -10.00
C THR A 178 19.90 -0.30 -9.04
N LEU A 179 18.97 -1.20 -8.70
CA LEU A 179 17.92 -0.93 -7.71
C LEU A 179 18.52 -0.51 -6.37
N PHE A 180 19.54 -1.22 -5.88
CA PHE A 180 20.24 -0.85 -4.64
C PHE A 180 20.88 0.55 -4.72
N SER A 181 21.49 0.91 -5.85
CA SER A 181 22.03 2.26 -6.08
C SER A 181 20.93 3.34 -6.03
N LEU A 182 19.76 3.04 -6.59
CA LEU A 182 18.59 3.93 -6.54
C LEU A 182 18.08 4.13 -5.12
N VAL A 183 17.99 3.06 -4.32
CA VAL A 183 17.55 3.13 -2.92
C VAL A 183 18.51 3.97 -2.08
N ARG A 184 19.82 3.81 -2.26
CA ARG A 184 20.82 4.65 -1.57
C ARG A 184 20.68 6.12 -1.92
N LYS A 185 20.44 6.43 -3.20
CA LYS A 185 20.16 7.81 -3.65
C LYS A 185 18.85 8.34 -3.06
N ASP A 186 17.84 7.47 -2.96
CA ASP A 186 16.55 7.81 -2.35
C ASP A 186 16.69 8.18 -0.87
N TYR A 187 17.46 7.41 -0.11
CA TYR A 187 17.76 7.73 1.29
C TYR A 187 18.48 9.09 1.43
N ALA A 188 19.45 9.37 0.55
CA ALA A 188 20.11 10.67 0.54
C ALA A 188 19.14 11.82 0.19
N GLN A 189 18.14 11.58 -0.66
CA GLN A 189 17.07 12.56 -0.94
C GLN A 189 16.15 12.75 0.26
N TYR A 190 15.78 11.67 0.94
CA TYR A 190 15.00 11.72 2.18
C TYR A 190 15.68 12.62 3.22
N ARG A 191 16.97 12.42 3.48
CA ARG A 191 17.76 13.23 4.44
C ARG A 191 17.81 14.72 4.09
N LYS A 192 17.79 15.06 2.79
CA LYS A 192 17.77 16.47 2.35
C LYS A 192 16.44 17.17 2.65
N ASN A 193 15.35 16.44 2.86
CA ASN A 193 14.06 17.06 3.18
C ASN A 193 14.12 17.83 4.51
N PHE A 194 14.89 17.35 5.48
CA PHE A 194 15.00 17.99 6.81
C PHE A 194 15.81 19.29 6.81
N GLN A 195 16.52 19.60 5.72
CA GLN A 195 17.18 20.89 5.54
C GLN A 195 16.19 22.00 5.13
N ARG A 196 14.92 21.65 4.85
CA ARG A 196 13.87 22.57 4.38
C ARG A 196 12.86 22.84 5.51
N THR A 197 13.17 23.82 6.35
CA THR A 197 12.45 24.09 7.61
C THR A 197 11.01 24.58 7.44
N SER A 198 10.64 25.20 6.31
CA SER A 198 9.27 25.70 6.08
C SER A 198 8.29 24.64 5.55
N ALA A 199 8.79 23.48 5.12
CA ALA A 199 7.99 22.41 4.50
C ALA A 199 7.95 21.12 5.32
N THR A 200 8.58 21.12 6.51
CA THR A 200 8.71 19.95 7.37
C THR A 200 8.48 20.36 8.83
N ALA A 201 7.59 19.66 9.53
CA ALA A 201 7.34 19.85 10.96
C ALA A 201 7.34 18.51 11.70
N PHE A 202 7.81 18.56 12.95
CA PHE A 202 7.87 17.43 13.87
C PHE A 202 6.98 17.73 15.06
N GLU A 203 6.12 16.78 15.43
CA GLU A 203 5.18 16.93 16.54
C GLU A 203 5.12 15.65 17.36
N VAL A 204 4.64 15.77 18.60
CA VAL A 204 4.22 14.62 19.41
C VAL A 204 2.72 14.73 19.59
N LEU A 205 1.98 13.75 19.07
CA LEU A 205 0.52 13.74 19.06
C LEU A 205 -0.04 12.71 20.05
N SER A 206 -1.21 13.00 20.60
CA SER A 206 -2.00 12.05 21.40
C SER A 206 -2.90 11.23 20.47
N LEU A 207 -2.38 10.08 20.03
CA LEU A 207 -3.10 9.21 19.11
C LEU A 207 -3.87 8.11 19.85
N PRO A 208 -5.09 7.76 19.39
CA PRO A 208 -5.81 6.61 19.90
C PRO A 208 -5.04 5.31 19.69
N LEU A 209 -5.02 4.50 20.73
CA LEU A 209 -4.55 3.12 20.73
C LEU A 209 -5.75 2.19 20.61
N PHE A 210 -5.69 1.22 19.70
CA PHE A 210 -6.71 0.17 19.63
C PHE A 210 -6.06 -1.21 19.79
N LYS A 211 -6.18 -1.76 21.00
CA LYS A 211 -5.67 -3.08 21.34
C LYS A 211 -6.82 -4.01 21.68
N ARG A 212 -7.22 -4.88 20.75
CA ARG A 212 -8.19 -5.97 21.00
C ARG A 212 -9.43 -5.52 21.81
N GLY A 213 -10.00 -4.36 21.47
CA GLY A 213 -11.20 -3.82 22.12
C GLY A 213 -10.97 -2.93 23.35
N MET A 214 -9.72 -2.70 23.76
CA MET A 214 -9.37 -1.66 24.74
C MET A 214 -8.89 -0.41 24.00
N SER A 215 -9.59 0.70 24.24
CA SER A 215 -9.20 2.04 23.79
C SER A 215 -8.32 2.71 24.82
N GLY A 216 -7.22 3.26 24.35
CA GLY A 216 -6.32 4.11 25.12
C GLY A 216 -5.83 5.28 24.27
N ILE A 217 -4.98 6.11 24.85
CA ILE A 217 -4.30 7.19 24.15
C ILE A 217 -2.81 7.04 24.41
N GLY A 218 -2.00 7.14 23.37
CA GLY A 218 -0.55 7.10 23.44
C GLY A 218 0.08 8.30 22.75
N MET A 219 1.31 8.62 23.14
CA MET A 219 2.09 9.68 22.51
C MET A 219 2.87 9.12 21.33
N ALA A 220 2.68 9.72 20.15
CA ALA A 220 3.28 9.28 18.91
C ALA A 220 4.03 10.43 18.21
N ASP A 221 5.26 10.15 17.80
CA ASP A 221 6.03 11.07 16.97
C ASP A 221 5.40 11.16 15.57
N ALA A 222 5.12 12.38 15.13
CA ALA A 222 4.51 12.67 13.85
C ALA A 222 5.42 13.53 12.96
N LEU A 223 5.47 13.17 11.68
CA LEU A 223 6.16 13.92 10.63
C LEU A 223 5.15 14.51 9.65
N PHE A 224 5.09 15.84 9.58
CA PHE A 224 4.32 16.56 8.58
C PHE A 224 5.26 17.10 7.51
N ILE A 225 5.00 16.77 6.25
CA ILE A 225 5.88 17.17 5.15
C ILE A 225 5.12 17.50 3.87
N LYS A 226 5.63 18.49 3.13
CA LYS A 226 5.18 18.84 1.78
C LYS A 226 6.34 18.80 0.78
N ASP A 227 6.03 18.40 -0.46
CA ASP A 227 6.94 18.43 -1.61
C ASP A 227 8.24 17.64 -1.42
N TYR A 228 8.11 16.45 -0.83
CA TYR A 228 9.21 15.52 -0.61
C TYR A 228 9.63 14.76 -1.87
N ASN A 229 10.93 14.52 -2.04
CA ASN A 229 11.46 13.88 -3.26
C ASN A 229 11.66 12.37 -3.16
N SER A 230 11.82 11.83 -1.94
CA SER A 230 12.02 10.40 -1.72
C SER A 230 10.79 9.57 -2.11
N MET A 231 11.04 8.50 -2.87
CA MET A 231 10.09 7.45 -3.23
C MET A 231 9.70 6.61 -2.02
N LEU A 232 10.67 6.24 -1.17
CA LEU A 232 10.45 5.35 -0.03
C LEU A 232 10.20 6.14 1.27
N PHE A 233 9.75 7.38 1.15
CA PHE A 233 9.62 8.35 2.24
C PHE A 233 9.01 7.75 3.51
N LYS A 234 7.85 7.08 3.40
CA LYS A 234 7.14 6.53 4.57
C LYS A 234 7.98 5.49 5.34
N TYR A 235 8.77 4.69 4.62
CA TYR A 235 9.59 3.65 5.23
C TYR A 235 10.84 4.22 5.90
N TRP A 236 11.45 5.25 5.28
CA TRP A 236 12.53 5.99 5.93
C TRP A 236 12.04 6.72 7.17
N ALA A 237 10.87 7.37 7.11
CA ALA A 237 10.26 8.06 8.25
C ALA A 237 10.04 7.15 9.45
N ARG A 238 9.49 5.95 9.25
CA ARG A 238 9.28 4.97 10.32
C ARG A 238 10.57 4.51 11.00
N SER A 239 11.70 4.60 10.31
CA SER A 239 13.00 4.13 10.82
C SER A 239 13.93 5.28 11.25
N ASP A 240 13.48 6.53 11.12
CA ASP A 240 14.28 7.72 11.41
C ASP A 240 14.29 8.08 12.88
N LYS A 241 15.13 7.38 13.63
CA LYS A 241 15.38 7.62 15.05
C LYS A 241 16.15 8.91 15.33
N GLU A 242 16.82 9.48 14.33
CA GLU A 242 17.66 10.66 14.50
C GLU A 242 16.82 11.93 14.59
N HIS A 243 15.79 12.05 13.77
CA HIS A 243 14.93 13.23 13.74
C HIS A 243 13.62 13.06 14.51
N SER A 244 13.18 11.82 14.80
CA SER A 244 11.98 11.58 15.61
C SER A 244 12.18 12.09 17.05
N PRO A 245 11.30 12.93 17.62
CA PRO A 245 11.46 13.50 18.96
C PRO A 245 11.72 12.48 20.08
N GLY A 246 11.05 11.33 20.05
CA GLY A 246 11.17 10.24 21.00
C GLY A 246 12.21 9.17 20.61
N GLY A 247 12.92 9.33 19.50
CA GLY A 247 14.00 8.43 19.07
C GLY A 247 13.55 7.05 18.58
N ASN A 248 12.26 6.87 18.28
CA ASN A 248 11.68 5.58 17.86
C ASN A 248 11.31 5.52 16.37
N GLY A 249 11.56 6.60 15.62
CA GLY A 249 11.01 6.78 14.27
C GLY A 249 9.63 7.44 14.31
N PHE A 250 9.20 7.96 13.16
CA PHE A 250 7.90 8.61 13.04
C PHE A 250 6.79 7.56 12.93
N ILE A 251 5.98 7.47 13.99
CA ILE A 251 4.81 6.59 14.05
C ILE A 251 3.72 7.09 13.11
N MET A 252 3.54 8.41 12.99
CA MET A 252 2.57 9.00 12.10
C MET A 252 3.25 9.86 11.05
N THR A 253 2.79 9.77 9.81
CA THR A 253 3.21 10.67 8.73
C THR A 253 2.01 11.32 8.08
N LEU A 254 2.06 12.63 7.83
CA LEU A 254 1.20 13.36 6.91
C LEU A 254 2.11 13.90 5.81
N ALA A 255 1.97 13.36 4.61
CA ALA A 255 2.86 13.68 3.50
C ALA A 255 2.06 14.13 2.29
N THR A 256 2.37 15.33 1.80
CA THR A 256 1.76 15.89 0.58
C THR A 256 2.79 15.99 -0.54
N LYS A 257 2.44 15.47 -1.73
CA LYS A 257 3.26 15.57 -2.95
C LYS A 257 2.37 15.61 -4.18
N ASN A 258 2.58 16.59 -5.07
CA ASN A 258 1.78 16.76 -6.29
C ASN A 258 0.26 16.74 -6.00
N ASP A 259 -0.17 17.48 -4.96
CA ASP A 259 -1.55 17.55 -4.47
C ASP A 259 -2.16 16.24 -3.94
N ILE A 260 -1.38 15.15 -3.87
CA ILE A 260 -1.75 13.91 -3.20
C ILE A 260 -1.30 14.01 -1.75
N THR A 261 -2.23 13.81 -0.82
CA THR A 261 -1.93 13.79 0.62
C THR A 261 -2.28 12.44 1.19
N ILE A 262 -1.30 11.82 1.85
CA ILE A 262 -1.46 10.55 2.57
C ILE A 262 -1.13 10.79 4.04
N ILE A 263 -2.02 10.32 4.90
CA ILE A 263 -1.86 10.31 6.34
C ILE A 263 -1.85 8.85 6.78
N ALA A 264 -0.79 8.40 7.44
CA ALA A 264 -0.66 7.01 7.81
C ALA A 264 0.02 6.84 9.17
N THR A 265 -0.37 5.80 9.90
CA THR A 265 0.37 5.30 11.07
C THR A 265 1.29 4.14 10.68
N ASP A 266 2.21 3.79 11.58
CA ASP A 266 3.00 2.57 11.47
C ASP A 266 2.14 1.36 11.86
N PRO A 267 1.86 0.43 10.94
CA PRO A 267 1.04 -0.76 11.23
C PRO A 267 1.69 -1.69 12.25
N ASN A 268 3.00 -1.59 12.51
CA ASN A 268 3.65 -2.34 13.59
C ASN A 268 3.29 -1.84 15.00
N THR A 269 2.52 -0.75 15.09
CA THR A 269 2.09 -0.15 16.35
C THR A 269 0.59 -0.33 16.56
N GLU A 270 0.12 -0.02 17.77
CA GLU A 270 -1.30 -0.07 18.12
C GLU A 270 -2.01 1.26 17.81
N TYR A 271 -1.40 2.16 17.03
CA TYR A 271 -1.90 3.49 16.73
C TYR A 271 -2.78 3.54 15.48
N PHE A 272 -3.89 4.28 15.60
CA PHE A 272 -4.90 4.41 14.56
C PHE A 272 -5.31 5.86 14.35
N LEU A 273 -6.01 6.12 13.24
CA LEU A 273 -6.52 7.43 12.87
C LEU A 273 -8.07 7.47 12.87
N PRO A 274 -8.75 7.07 13.97
CA PRO A 274 -10.20 7.10 13.99
C PRO A 274 -10.69 8.54 13.85
N TYR A 275 -11.84 8.69 13.19
CA TYR A 275 -12.54 9.96 12.93
C TYR A 275 -11.81 10.97 12.04
N LEU A 276 -10.48 10.90 11.85
CA LEU A 276 -9.75 11.88 11.04
C LEU A 276 -10.31 11.98 9.61
N GLY A 277 -10.59 10.82 8.97
CA GLY A 277 -11.19 10.81 7.64
C GLY A 277 -12.56 11.50 7.59
N GLN A 278 -13.37 11.38 8.65
CA GLN A 278 -14.69 12.01 8.74
C GLN A 278 -14.58 13.53 8.96
N VAL A 279 -13.64 13.97 9.81
CA VAL A 279 -13.40 15.38 10.08
C VAL A 279 -12.85 16.08 8.83
N LEU A 280 -11.89 15.47 8.14
CA LEU A 280 -11.38 15.97 6.86
C LEU A 280 -12.47 16.02 5.79
N GLU A 281 -13.30 14.98 5.70
CA GLU A 281 -14.40 14.95 4.74
C GLU A 281 -15.43 16.06 4.99
N LYS A 282 -15.76 16.32 6.26
CA LYS A 282 -16.67 17.42 6.62
C LYS A 282 -16.12 18.78 6.16
N GLU A 283 -14.83 19.03 6.41
CA GLU A 283 -14.18 20.28 5.98
C GLU A 283 -14.10 20.39 4.46
N GLU A 284 -13.77 19.29 3.77
CA GLU A 284 -13.70 19.21 2.31
C GLU A 284 -15.04 19.58 1.68
N VAL A 285 -16.14 18.98 2.15
CA VAL A 285 -17.50 19.27 1.66
C VAL A 285 -17.84 20.74 1.90
N TYR A 286 -17.61 21.26 3.10
CA TYR A 286 -17.87 22.66 3.43
C TYR A 286 -17.11 23.60 2.48
N THR A 287 -15.81 23.37 2.31
CA THR A 287 -14.94 24.20 1.48
C THR A 287 -15.34 24.15 -0.01
N ARG A 288 -15.75 22.99 -0.51
CA ARG A 288 -16.27 22.86 -1.89
C ARG A 288 -17.56 23.62 -2.08
N LEU A 289 -18.50 23.51 -1.13
CA LEU A 289 -19.76 24.24 -1.20
C LEU A 289 -19.52 25.75 -1.15
N GLU A 290 -18.60 26.23 -0.32
CA GLU A 290 -18.24 27.64 -0.22
C GLU A 290 -17.56 28.17 -1.49
N LYS A 291 -16.58 27.43 -2.04
CA LYS A 291 -15.79 27.89 -3.21
C LYS A 291 -16.45 27.64 -4.55
N GLU A 292 -17.14 26.51 -4.71
CA GLU A 292 -17.65 26.02 -6.00
C GLU A 292 -19.18 26.06 -6.08
N GLY A 293 -19.88 26.32 -4.96
CA GLY A 293 -21.34 26.29 -4.87
C GLY A 293 -21.95 24.89 -4.95
N LYS A 294 -21.13 23.84 -5.12
CA LYS A 294 -21.53 22.44 -5.24
C LYS A 294 -20.37 21.51 -4.92
N ASP A 295 -20.69 20.29 -4.49
CA ASP A 295 -19.70 19.20 -4.42
C ASP A 295 -19.86 18.28 -5.64
N SER A 296 -18.87 18.29 -6.54
CA SER A 296 -18.87 17.47 -7.75
C SER A 296 -18.78 15.97 -7.49
N ARG A 297 -18.46 15.53 -6.27
CA ARG A 297 -18.46 14.12 -5.84
C ARG A 297 -19.87 13.63 -5.50
N ILE A 298 -20.76 14.56 -5.12
CA ILE A 298 -22.17 14.32 -4.80
C ILE A 298 -23.06 14.62 -6.01
N TYR A 299 -22.80 15.69 -6.75
CA TYR A 299 -23.63 16.15 -7.87
C TYR A 299 -22.93 16.00 -9.22
N GLY A 300 -23.70 15.60 -10.24
CA GLY A 300 -23.25 15.58 -11.63
C GLY A 300 -23.18 16.98 -12.25
N PRO A 301 -22.62 17.11 -13.47
CA PRO A 301 -22.52 18.40 -14.16
C PRO A 301 -23.87 19.14 -14.33
N GLN A 302 -24.96 18.38 -14.45
CA GLN A 302 -26.33 18.86 -14.63
C GLN A 302 -27.07 19.10 -13.29
N GLY A 303 -26.39 19.01 -12.15
CA GLY A 303 -26.99 19.20 -10.82
C GLY A 303 -27.72 17.98 -10.25
N ASN A 304 -27.85 16.90 -11.02
CA ASN A 304 -28.45 15.65 -10.54
C ASN A 304 -27.55 14.97 -9.51
N MET A 305 -28.13 14.48 -8.41
CA MET A 305 -27.40 13.72 -7.39
C MET A 305 -26.88 12.40 -7.97
N LYS A 306 -25.59 12.13 -7.78
CA LYS A 306 -24.97 10.86 -8.17
C LYS A 306 -25.45 9.76 -7.23
N LYS A 307 -25.52 8.52 -7.74
CA LYS A 307 -25.69 7.34 -6.87
C LYS A 307 -24.50 7.26 -5.93
N ILE A 308 -24.76 7.39 -4.63
CA ILE A 308 -23.74 7.36 -3.58
C ILE A 308 -23.33 5.90 -3.33
N ARG A 309 -22.03 5.61 -3.37
CA ARG A 309 -21.46 4.29 -3.11
C ARG A 309 -21.01 4.09 -1.67
N PHE A 310 -20.56 5.16 -1.00
CA PHE A 310 -20.05 5.14 0.37
C PHE A 310 -20.82 6.15 1.22
N HIS A 311 -20.92 5.93 2.54
CA HIS A 311 -21.80 6.64 3.47
C HIS A 311 -22.13 8.11 3.11
N TYR A 312 -21.13 8.92 2.73
CA TYR A 312 -21.28 10.35 2.49
C TYR A 312 -21.16 10.78 1.02
N ASN A 313 -20.28 10.15 0.22
CA ASN A 313 -20.13 10.43 -1.23
C ASN A 313 -19.38 9.29 -1.96
N ASN A 314 -18.97 9.50 -3.21
CA ASN A 314 -18.32 8.49 -4.05
C ASN A 314 -16.79 8.47 -4.01
N ASP A 315 -16.17 9.48 -3.39
CA ASP A 315 -14.72 9.69 -3.37
C ASP A 315 -14.32 10.41 -2.06
N PRO A 316 -14.54 9.78 -0.89
CA PRO A 316 -14.28 10.41 0.40
C PRO A 316 -12.80 10.29 0.80
N TRP A 317 -12.38 11.07 1.81
CA TRP A 317 -11.05 10.93 2.45
C TRP A 317 -10.80 9.54 3.08
N TYR A 318 -11.85 8.86 3.52
CA TYR A 318 -11.79 7.47 3.97
C TYR A 318 -13.16 6.82 3.81
N ASP A 319 -13.22 5.64 3.20
CA ASP A 319 -14.47 4.95 2.87
C ASP A 319 -14.78 3.76 3.80
N GLY A 320 -13.95 3.53 4.83
CA GLY A 320 -14.11 2.45 5.80
C GLY A 320 -13.58 1.09 5.35
N ARG A 321 -12.98 0.99 4.16
CA ARG A 321 -12.42 -0.26 3.64
C ARG A 321 -10.90 -0.23 3.69
N GLY A 322 -10.33 -1.38 4.01
CA GLY A 322 -8.88 -1.57 4.06
C GLY A 322 -8.19 -0.85 5.22
N HIS A 323 -7.05 -1.40 5.62
CA HIS A 323 -6.06 -0.82 6.53
C HIS A 323 -6.56 -0.38 7.92
N ASP A 324 -7.78 -0.72 8.36
CA ASP A 324 -8.30 -0.52 9.72
C ASP A 324 -8.03 0.88 10.31
N PHE A 325 -8.26 1.96 9.56
CA PHE A 325 -7.94 3.34 9.99
C PHE A 325 -6.45 3.67 10.19
N THR A 326 -5.52 2.86 9.67
CA THR A 326 -4.08 3.16 9.69
C THR A 326 -3.63 4.01 8.50
N ILE A 327 -4.48 4.17 7.47
CA ILE A 327 -4.20 4.99 6.28
C ILE A 327 -5.44 5.81 5.90
N ILE A 328 -5.25 7.11 5.69
CA ILE A 328 -6.22 8.06 5.16
C ILE A 328 -5.57 8.75 3.96
N GLN A 329 -6.29 8.89 2.86
CA GLN A 329 -5.79 9.51 1.64
C GLN A 329 -6.79 10.52 1.11
N ASN A 330 -6.31 11.58 0.48
CA ASN A 330 -7.20 12.55 -0.15
C ASN A 330 -8.04 11.91 -1.28
N PRO A 331 -9.20 12.52 -1.61
CA PRO A 331 -10.04 12.06 -2.71
C PRO A 331 -9.27 11.90 -4.02
N SER A 332 -9.67 10.92 -4.84
CA SER A 332 -9.10 10.65 -6.17
C SER A 332 -9.21 11.85 -7.11
N CYS A 333 -10.23 12.69 -6.94
CA CYS A 333 -10.40 13.95 -7.68
C CYS A 333 -9.52 15.11 -7.16
N GLY A 334 -8.65 14.86 -6.18
CA GLY A 334 -7.89 15.88 -5.47
C GLY A 334 -8.70 16.51 -4.31
N THR A 335 -8.00 17.21 -3.43
CA THR A 335 -8.58 17.94 -2.29
C THR A 335 -8.60 19.45 -2.55
N VAL A 336 -9.61 20.15 -2.04
CA VAL A 336 -9.63 21.63 -2.01
C VAL A 336 -8.98 22.23 -0.76
N LEU A 337 -8.56 21.37 0.19
CA LEU A 337 -7.89 21.76 1.41
C LEU A 337 -6.39 21.94 1.16
N SER A 338 -5.81 23.01 1.70
CA SER A 338 -4.36 23.19 1.65
C SER A 338 -3.65 22.25 2.62
N HIS A 339 -2.39 21.95 2.36
CA HIS A 339 -1.55 21.16 3.27
C HIS A 339 -1.60 21.70 4.71
N GLU A 340 -1.48 23.02 4.85
CA GLU A 340 -1.48 23.72 6.14
C GLU A 340 -2.82 23.55 6.86
N ARG A 341 -3.94 23.56 6.11
CA ARG A 341 -5.28 23.30 6.69
C ARG A 341 -5.44 21.85 7.15
N ILE A 342 -4.95 20.89 6.37
CA ILE A 342 -4.99 19.45 6.72
C ILE A 342 -4.14 19.19 7.98
N VAL A 343 -2.95 19.78 8.06
CA VAL A 343 -2.09 19.73 9.26
C VAL A 343 -2.81 20.33 10.47
N ALA A 344 -3.41 21.52 10.32
CA ALA A 344 -4.14 22.17 11.40
C ALA A 344 -5.29 21.29 11.93
N ILE A 345 -6.12 20.72 11.04
CA ILE A 345 -7.21 19.81 11.43
C ILE A 345 -6.68 18.57 12.14
N THR A 346 -5.58 18.01 11.65
CA THR A 346 -4.96 16.81 12.24
C THR A 346 -4.45 17.11 13.66
N LYS A 347 -3.80 18.25 13.85
CA LYS A 347 -3.36 18.72 15.17
C LYS A 347 -4.53 19.05 16.07
N ASP A 348 -5.54 19.76 15.57
CA ASP A 348 -6.74 20.10 16.36
C ASP A 348 -7.47 18.84 16.82
N LEU A 349 -7.46 17.77 16.02
CA LEU A 349 -8.00 16.49 16.47
C LEU A 349 -7.09 15.87 17.53
N TYR A 350 -5.82 15.60 17.24
CA TYR A 350 -4.96 14.75 18.08
C TYR A 350 -4.08 15.48 19.10
N CYS A 351 -4.12 16.81 19.16
CA CYS A 351 -3.55 17.60 20.25
C CYS A 351 -4.61 18.07 21.25
N ASP A 352 -5.90 17.83 21.00
CA ASP A 352 -6.98 18.30 21.88
C ASP A 352 -7.02 17.48 23.18
N PRO A 353 -6.85 18.11 24.35
CA PRO A 353 -6.98 17.44 25.65
C PRO A 353 -8.36 16.80 25.87
N ARG A 354 -9.39 17.17 25.11
CA ARG A 354 -10.76 16.63 25.20
C ARG A 354 -10.93 15.28 24.51
N LEU A 355 -10.02 14.88 23.60
CA LEU A 355 -10.00 13.48 23.13
C LEU A 355 -9.65 12.49 24.24
N ASN A 356 -9.21 12.96 25.43
CA ASN A 356 -9.10 12.15 26.65
C ASN A 356 -10.45 11.68 27.24
N HIS A 357 -11.60 12.09 26.70
CA HIS A 357 -12.91 11.83 27.30
C HIS A 357 -13.84 10.88 26.53
N ALA A 358 -13.38 10.21 25.49
CA ALA A 358 -14.17 9.19 24.80
C ALA A 358 -13.88 7.76 25.32
N CYS A 359 -13.92 7.59 26.64
CA CYS A 359 -14.12 6.31 27.33
C CYS A 359 -14.55 6.56 28.78
N SER A 360 -15.84 6.72 28.97
CA SER A 360 -16.53 6.51 30.24
C SER A 360 -17.59 5.44 30.03
#